data_AF-L1KKC8-F1
#
_entry.id   AF-L1KKC8-F1
#
_cell.length_a   1.000
_cell.length_b   1.000
_cell.length_c   1.000
_cell.angle_alpha   90.00
_cell.angle_beta   90.00
_cell.angle_gamma   90.00
#
_symmetry.space_group_name_H-M   'P 1'
#
loop_
_entity.id
_entity.type
_entity.pdbx_description
1 polymer ?
#
loop_
_entity_poly.entity_id
_entity_poly.type
_entity_poly.pdbx_seq_one_letter_code
_entity_poly.pdbx_strand_id
1 'polypeptide(L)'
;MTGTGTTADDRLTWLMEGLLERTPGARHALVLSRDGLKLCRTPELSVDQADQLAAIAAGIQSLSHGASVQFGDGSGGVRSAIAEFYGGVLFIVEAGEGAHLAVVTDEEADAGLVGHNMSELVEQLGEHLSAGPRREPGMASYTTTTTTTMTAVAGDATTAMGSRTS
;
A
#
# COMPACT_ATOMS: atom_id res chain seq x y z
N MET A 1 32.66 -9.18 17.87
CA MET A 1 32.18 -9.39 16.49
C MET A 1 30.66 -9.39 16.56
N THR A 2 30.06 -8.21 16.50
CA THR A 2 28.62 -8.00 16.79
C THR A 2 27.90 -7.96 15.45
N GLY A 3 27.05 -8.95 15.19
CA GLY A 3 26.20 -8.96 14.00
C GLY A 3 25.16 -7.84 14.10
N THR A 4 25.39 -6.75 13.38
CA THR A 4 24.36 -5.74 13.09
C THR A 4 23.39 -6.37 12.11
N GLY A 5 22.23 -6.81 12.61
CA GLY A 5 21.11 -7.14 11.74
C GLY A 5 20.76 -5.88 10.94
N THR A 6 20.93 -5.95 9.63
CA THR A 6 20.42 -4.94 8.69
C THR A 6 18.96 -4.66 9.04
N THR A 7 18.66 -3.44 9.45
CA THR A 7 17.27 -3.05 9.76
C THR A 7 16.46 -3.15 8.47
N ALA A 8 15.16 -3.43 8.55
CA ALA A 8 14.32 -3.57 7.35
C ALA A 8 14.42 -2.34 6.40
N ASP A 9 14.61 -1.16 6.99
CA ASP A 9 14.80 0.12 6.29
C ASP A 9 16.14 0.21 5.55
N ASP A 10 17.23 -0.28 6.18
CA ASP A 10 18.57 -0.33 5.57
C ASP A 10 18.59 -1.28 4.36
N ARG A 11 17.88 -2.42 4.48
CA ARG A 11 17.76 -3.38 3.39
C ARG A 11 16.93 -2.81 2.23
N LEU A 12 15.82 -2.14 2.54
CA LEU A 12 14.97 -1.53 1.52
C LEU A 12 15.73 -0.43 0.79
N THR A 13 16.49 0.39 1.51
CA THR A 13 17.38 1.40 0.92
C THR A 13 18.40 0.77 -0.03
N TRP A 14 19.07 -0.31 0.40
CA TRP A 14 20.03 -1.03 -0.45
C TRP A 14 19.40 -1.61 -1.73
N LEU A 15 18.17 -2.15 -1.64
CA LEU A 15 17.43 -2.62 -2.81
C LEU A 15 17.11 -1.48 -3.79
N MET A 16 16.74 -0.31 -3.26
CA MET A 16 16.47 0.88 -4.06
C MET A 16 17.73 1.41 -4.76
N GLU A 17 18.87 1.41 -4.08
CA GLU A 17 20.16 1.78 -4.68
C GLU A 17 20.54 0.81 -5.80
N GLY A 18 20.38 -0.51 -5.57
CA GLY A 18 20.63 -1.53 -6.59
C GLY A 18 19.73 -1.39 -7.84
N LEU A 19 18.50 -0.90 -7.69
CA LEU A 19 17.64 -0.56 -8.83
C LEU A 19 18.28 0.55 -9.68
N LEU A 20 18.74 1.64 -9.05
CA LEU A 20 19.33 2.77 -9.77
C LEU A 20 20.63 2.35 -10.48
N GLU A 21 21.49 1.60 -9.82
CA GLU A 21 22.76 1.12 -10.38
C GLU A 21 22.57 0.27 -11.65
N ARG A 22 21.50 -0.52 -11.69
CA ARG A 22 21.18 -1.42 -12.81
C ARG A 22 20.36 -0.76 -13.90
N THR A 23 19.90 0.46 -13.69
CA THR A 23 18.99 1.17 -14.59
C THR A 23 19.64 2.47 -15.07
N PRO A 24 20.43 2.43 -16.16
CA PRO A 24 20.98 3.63 -16.76
C PRO A 24 19.89 4.68 -17.03
N GLY A 25 20.15 5.90 -16.60
CA GLY A 25 19.25 7.03 -16.73
C GLY A 25 18.18 7.16 -15.62
N ALA A 26 18.07 6.18 -14.71
CA ALA A 26 17.28 6.35 -13.49
C ALA A 26 17.97 7.33 -12.53
N ARG A 27 17.22 8.31 -12.03
CA ARG A 27 17.73 9.40 -11.17
C ARG A 27 17.25 9.25 -9.73
N HIS A 28 15.98 8.92 -9.56
CA HIS A 28 15.35 8.85 -8.25
C HIS A 28 14.36 7.70 -8.22
N ALA A 29 14.21 7.10 -7.04
CA ALA A 29 13.15 6.15 -6.82
C ALA A 29 12.54 6.31 -5.42
N LEU A 30 11.25 6.02 -5.33
CA LEU A 30 10.42 6.19 -4.16
C LEU A 30 9.45 5.02 -4.06
N VAL A 31 9.47 4.33 -2.93
CA VAL A 31 8.40 3.41 -2.52
C VAL A 31 7.43 4.18 -1.64
N LEU A 32 6.15 4.12 -1.98
CA LEU A 32 5.09 4.80 -1.26
C LEU A 32 3.90 3.87 -1.06
N SER A 33 3.15 4.06 0.02
CA SER A 33 1.87 3.38 0.20
C SER A 33 0.76 4.06 -0.61
N ARG A 34 -0.37 3.36 -0.74
CA ARG A 34 -1.57 3.83 -1.47
C ARG A 34 -2.20 5.11 -0.88
N ASP A 35 -1.93 5.41 0.39
CA ASP A 35 -2.33 6.67 1.03
C ASP A 35 -1.31 7.80 0.83
N GLY A 36 -0.23 7.55 0.09
CA GLY A 36 0.80 8.55 -0.23
C GLY A 36 1.89 8.69 0.83
N LEU A 37 1.95 7.80 1.84
CA LEU A 37 3.05 7.82 2.80
C LEU A 37 4.32 7.24 2.17
N LYS A 38 5.43 7.95 2.35
CA LYS A 38 6.75 7.55 1.87
C LYS A 38 7.25 6.40 2.73
N LEU A 39 7.55 5.26 2.11
CA LEU A 39 8.08 4.07 2.78
C LEU A 39 9.60 4.02 2.69
N CYS A 40 10.17 4.31 1.50
CA CYS A 40 11.62 4.39 1.29
C CYS A 40 11.94 5.25 0.08
N ARG A 41 13.07 5.94 0.10
CA ARG A 41 13.56 6.79 -0.99
C ARG A 41 15.04 6.52 -1.25
N THR A 42 15.49 6.76 -2.46
CA THR A 42 16.93 6.78 -2.74
C THR A 42 17.59 8.00 -2.08
N PRO A 43 18.86 7.91 -1.66
CA PRO A 43 19.54 8.99 -0.93
C PRO A 43 19.52 10.34 -1.66
N GLU A 44 19.63 10.32 -2.99
CA GLU A 44 19.69 11.47 -3.89
C GLU A 44 18.35 12.21 -4.00
N LEU A 45 17.25 11.57 -3.64
CA LEU A 45 15.93 12.18 -3.62
C LEU A 45 15.74 12.86 -2.26
N SER A 46 15.77 14.20 -2.19
CA SER A 46 15.58 14.89 -0.91
C SER A 46 14.20 14.61 -0.30
N VAL A 47 14.05 14.87 1.01
CA VAL A 47 12.77 14.63 1.72
C VAL A 47 11.62 15.43 1.10
N ASP A 48 11.86 16.69 0.76
CA ASP A 48 10.85 17.57 0.15
C ASP A 48 10.49 17.12 -1.27
N GLN A 49 11.48 16.68 -2.06
CA GLN A 49 11.23 16.12 -3.39
C GLN A 49 10.46 14.80 -3.31
N ALA A 50 10.73 13.98 -2.30
CA ALA A 50 9.99 12.75 -2.07
C ALA A 50 8.53 13.04 -1.69
N ASP A 51 8.25 14.07 -0.89
CA ASP A 51 6.87 14.51 -0.62
C ASP A 51 6.15 14.95 -1.88
N GLN A 52 6.82 15.75 -2.71
CA GLN A 52 6.26 16.20 -3.97
C GLN A 52 5.98 15.02 -4.92
N LEU A 53 6.91 14.06 -5.02
CA LEU A 53 6.75 12.87 -5.86
C LEU A 53 5.62 11.97 -5.35
N ALA A 54 5.48 11.80 -4.03
CA ALA A 54 4.38 11.06 -3.42
C ALA A 54 3.03 11.71 -3.75
N ALA A 55 2.93 13.03 -3.67
CA ALA A 55 1.72 13.77 -4.02
C ALA A 55 1.35 13.62 -5.52
N ILE A 56 2.35 13.65 -6.41
CA ILE A 56 2.15 13.42 -7.85
C ILE A 56 1.62 12.00 -8.10
N ALA A 57 2.25 11.00 -7.48
CA ALA A 57 1.84 9.60 -7.62
C ALA A 57 0.41 9.36 -7.09
N ALA A 58 0.05 9.96 -5.95
CA ALA A 58 -1.30 9.91 -5.41
C ALA A 58 -2.33 10.56 -6.37
N GLY A 59 -1.97 11.66 -7.03
CA GLY A 59 -2.79 12.28 -8.07
C GLY A 59 -3.06 11.33 -9.25
N ILE A 60 -2.01 10.68 -9.75
CA ILE A 60 -2.10 9.69 -10.84
C ILE A 60 -2.97 8.49 -10.42
N GLN A 61 -2.83 8.01 -9.19
CA GLN A 61 -3.66 6.94 -8.63
C GLN A 61 -5.14 7.35 -8.59
N SER A 62 -5.45 8.56 -8.14
CA SER A 62 -6.82 9.09 -8.10
C SER A 62 -7.46 9.17 -9.49
N LEU A 63 -6.71 9.68 -10.47
CA LEU A 63 -7.16 9.73 -11.87
C LEU A 63 -7.40 8.33 -12.44
N SER A 64 -6.47 7.40 -12.18
CA SER A 64 -6.57 6.01 -12.64
C SER A 64 -7.76 5.29 -12.00
N HIS A 65 -8.01 5.54 -10.71
CA HIS A 65 -9.17 5.01 -10.01
C HIS A 65 -10.47 5.54 -10.63
N GLY A 66 -10.57 6.85 -10.87
CA GLY A 66 -11.72 7.44 -11.57
C GLY A 66 -11.95 6.85 -12.95
N ALA A 67 -10.88 6.63 -13.73
CA ALA A 67 -10.96 6.00 -15.04
C ALA A 67 -11.45 4.54 -14.96
N SER A 68 -10.97 3.76 -13.99
CA SER A 68 -11.42 2.38 -13.78
C SER A 68 -12.91 2.31 -13.38
N VAL A 69 -13.39 3.23 -12.55
CA VAL A 69 -14.81 3.30 -12.17
C VAL A 69 -15.70 3.66 -13.37
N GLN A 70 -15.27 4.62 -14.19
CA GLN A 70 -16.11 5.14 -15.28
C GLN A 70 -16.03 4.31 -16.57
N PHE A 71 -14.89 3.66 -16.83
CA PHE A 71 -14.59 3.02 -18.11
C PHE A 71 -14.06 1.59 -17.99
N GLY A 72 -13.88 1.06 -16.78
CA GLY A 72 -13.34 -0.27 -16.51
C GLY A 72 -14.30 -1.19 -15.75
N ASP A 73 -13.72 -2.11 -14.97
CA ASP A 73 -14.44 -3.07 -14.11
C ASP A 73 -14.66 -2.54 -12.68
N GLY A 74 -14.27 -1.29 -12.41
CA GLY A 74 -14.39 -0.67 -11.09
C GLY A 74 -13.43 -1.22 -10.03
N SER A 75 -12.47 -2.09 -10.38
CA SER A 75 -11.49 -2.61 -9.40
C SER A 75 -10.57 -1.49 -8.87
N GLY A 76 -10.43 -0.40 -9.63
CA GLY A 76 -9.73 0.81 -9.22
C GLY A 76 -8.21 0.70 -9.22
N GLY A 77 -7.55 1.84 -8.97
CA GLY A 77 -6.10 1.91 -8.75
C GLY A 77 -5.27 2.05 -10.02
N VAL A 78 -3.97 2.29 -9.83
CA VAL A 78 -2.98 2.31 -10.92
C VAL A 78 -2.26 0.97 -10.93
N ARG A 79 -2.38 0.20 -12.01
CA ARG A 79 -1.54 -1.00 -12.19
C ARG A 79 -0.14 -0.60 -12.64
N SER A 80 -0.10 0.30 -13.61
CA SER A 80 1.10 0.99 -14.04
C SER A 80 0.72 2.34 -14.66
N ALA A 81 1.58 3.33 -14.53
CA ALA A 81 1.49 4.60 -15.24
C ALA A 81 2.88 5.04 -15.72
N ILE A 82 2.89 5.68 -16.88
CA ILE A 82 4.07 6.32 -17.46
C ILE A 82 3.67 7.76 -17.78
N ALA A 83 4.42 8.72 -17.27
CA ALA A 83 4.19 10.13 -17.51
C ALA A 83 5.50 10.78 -17.97
N GLU A 84 5.52 11.21 -19.23
CA GLU A 84 6.62 11.98 -19.80
C GLU A 84 6.45 13.46 -19.48
N PHE A 85 7.55 14.13 -19.16
CA PHE A 85 7.59 15.56 -18.92
C PHE A 85 8.90 16.13 -19.46
N TYR A 86 8.96 17.45 -19.61
CA TYR A 86 10.19 18.11 -20.05
C TYR A 86 11.33 17.81 -19.07
N GLY A 87 12.30 17.02 -19.52
CA GLY A 87 13.48 16.63 -18.75
C GLY A 87 13.44 15.25 -18.11
N GLY A 88 12.42 14.42 -18.37
CA GLY A 88 12.42 13.03 -17.90
C GLY A 88 11.10 12.28 -18.04
N VAL A 89 11.09 11.07 -17.47
CA VAL A 89 9.93 10.19 -17.44
C VAL A 89 9.69 9.69 -16.02
N LEU A 90 8.42 9.66 -15.61
CA LEU A 90 7.98 9.06 -14.35
C LEU A 90 7.29 7.74 -14.64
N PHE A 91 7.84 6.67 -14.09
CA PHE A 91 7.25 5.34 -14.08
C PHE A 91 6.66 5.06 -12.71
N ILE A 92 5.43 4.54 -12.67
CA ILE A 92 4.77 4.06 -11.46
C ILE A 92 4.27 2.65 -11.71
N VAL A 93 4.53 1.74 -10.79
CA VAL A 93 3.98 0.38 -10.79
C VAL A 93 3.48 0.02 -9.40
N GLU A 94 2.50 -0.87 -9.35
CA GLU A 94 2.06 -1.49 -8.11
C GLU A 94 3.19 -2.38 -7.54
N ALA A 95 3.42 -2.29 -6.23
CA ALA A 95 4.55 -2.92 -5.54
C ALA A 95 4.08 -3.80 -4.37
N GLY A 96 3.07 -4.64 -4.65
CA GLY A 96 2.37 -5.44 -3.64
C GLY A 96 1.15 -4.72 -3.04
N GLU A 97 0.45 -5.42 -2.14
CA GLU A 97 -0.81 -4.94 -1.58
C GLU A 97 -0.62 -3.63 -0.81
N GLY A 98 -1.12 -2.53 -1.38
CA GLY A 98 -1.11 -1.22 -0.74
C GLY A 98 0.17 -0.40 -0.90
N ALA A 99 1.11 -0.82 -1.75
CA ALA A 99 2.34 -0.08 -2.06
C ALA A 99 2.54 0.13 -3.57
N HIS A 100 3.29 1.17 -3.92
CA HIS A 100 3.68 1.51 -5.28
C HIS A 100 5.16 1.89 -5.30
N LEU A 101 5.79 1.59 -6.43
CA LEU A 101 7.15 2.01 -6.76
C LEU A 101 7.08 3.08 -7.83
N ALA A 102 7.63 4.25 -7.53
CA ALA A 102 7.80 5.37 -8.45
C ALA A 102 9.28 5.55 -8.80
N VAL A 103 9.60 5.65 -10.08
CA VAL A 103 10.96 5.85 -10.59
C VAL A 103 10.96 7.02 -11.55
N VAL A 104 11.87 7.97 -11.33
CA VAL A 104 12.11 9.11 -12.22
C VAL A 104 13.39 8.84 -13.00
N THR A 105 13.30 8.95 -14.32
CA THR A 105 14.42 8.78 -15.23
C THR A 105 14.67 10.06 -16.03
N ASP A 106 15.80 10.12 -16.72
CA ASP A 106 15.97 11.03 -17.85
C ASP A 106 15.14 10.59 -19.07
N GLU A 107 15.21 11.37 -20.14
CA GLU A 107 14.47 11.16 -21.39
C GLU A 107 15.09 10.10 -22.31
N GLU A 108 16.33 9.69 -22.04
CA GLU A 108 17.09 8.75 -22.86
C GLU A 108 17.05 7.32 -22.28
N ALA A 109 16.50 7.15 -21.07
CA ALA A 109 16.37 5.88 -20.40
C ALA A 109 15.52 4.87 -21.19
N ASP A 110 16.02 3.63 -21.28
CA ASP A 110 15.29 2.54 -21.92
C ASP A 110 14.11 2.11 -21.05
N ALA A 111 12.89 2.45 -21.48
CA ALA A 111 11.65 2.12 -20.78
C ALA A 111 11.46 0.61 -20.56
N GLY A 112 11.94 -0.23 -21.48
CA GLY A 112 11.88 -1.68 -21.35
C GLY A 112 12.79 -2.19 -20.23
N LEU A 113 14.02 -1.66 -20.16
CA LEU A 113 14.96 -1.97 -19.08
C LEU A 113 14.48 -1.44 -17.73
N VAL A 114 13.96 -0.22 -17.69
CA VAL A 114 13.36 0.38 -16.48
C VAL A 114 12.22 -0.50 -15.96
N GLY A 115 11.28 -0.87 -16.83
CA GLY A 115 10.14 -1.73 -16.45
C GLY A 115 10.58 -3.12 -15.99
N HIS A 116 11.58 -3.71 -16.64
CA HIS A 116 12.15 -4.99 -16.24
C HIS A 116 12.77 -4.93 -14.84
N ASN A 117 13.65 -3.97 -14.58
CA ASN A 117 14.31 -3.81 -13.29
C ASN A 117 13.30 -3.44 -12.18
N MET A 118 12.29 -2.62 -12.49
CA MET A 118 11.20 -2.32 -11.54
C MET A 118 10.42 -3.58 -11.17
N SER A 119 10.13 -4.46 -12.12
CA SER A 119 9.40 -5.72 -11.86
C SER A 119 10.19 -6.63 -10.92
N GLU A 120 11.49 -6.80 -11.17
CA GLU A 120 12.36 -7.59 -10.28
C GLU A 120 12.45 -7.00 -8.87
N LEU A 121 12.46 -5.67 -8.74
CA LEU A 121 12.45 -5.03 -7.43
C LEU A 121 11.12 -5.24 -6.71
N VAL A 122 9.99 -5.16 -7.42
CA VAL A 122 8.66 -5.42 -6.86
C VAL A 122 8.54 -6.86 -6.34
N GLU A 123 9.08 -7.84 -7.08
CA GLU A 123 9.13 -9.24 -6.64
C GLU A 123 9.92 -9.37 -5.32
N GLN A 124 11.11 -8.76 -5.26
CA GLN A 124 11.93 -8.74 -4.05
C GLN A 124 11.22 -8.02 -2.89
N LEU A 125 10.52 -6.92 -3.17
CA LEU A 125 9.79 -6.16 -2.17
C LEU A 125 8.60 -6.95 -1.61
N GLY A 126 7.89 -7.71 -2.46
CA GLY A 126 6.76 -8.56 -2.08
C GLY A 126 7.14 -9.63 -1.05
N GLU A 127 8.33 -10.22 -1.18
CA GLU A 127 8.86 -11.17 -0.19
C GLU A 127 9.14 -10.52 1.18
N HIS A 128 9.49 -9.23 1.19
CA HIS A 128 9.86 -8.49 2.40
C HIS A 128 8.65 -7.81 3.08
N LEU A 129 7.72 -7.24 2.30
CA LEU A 129 6.50 -6.62 2.82
C LEU A 129 5.47 -7.66 3.28
N SER A 130 5.41 -8.85 2.65
CA SER A 130 4.55 -9.94 3.15
C SER A 130 5.02 -10.52 4.48
N ALA A 131 6.27 -10.24 4.90
CA ALA A 131 6.83 -10.72 6.17
C ALA A 131 6.42 -9.91 7.42
N GLY A 132 5.59 -8.85 7.28
CA GLY A 132 4.95 -8.16 8.42
C GLY A 132 3.66 -7.46 7.98
N PRO A 133 2.52 -7.57 8.70
CA PRO A 133 2.42 -7.39 10.16
C PRO A 133 2.08 -8.67 10.93
N ARG A 134 2.77 -8.87 12.07
CA ARG A 134 2.32 -9.81 13.11
C ARG A 134 1.02 -9.26 13.70
N ARG A 135 -0.12 -9.84 13.31
CA ARG A 135 -1.31 -9.82 14.17
C ARG A 135 -0.89 -10.52 15.47
N GLU A 136 -0.63 -9.75 16.52
CA GLU A 136 -0.65 -10.33 17.86
C GLU A 136 -2.03 -10.98 18.04
N PRO A 137 -2.12 -12.27 18.40
CA PRO A 137 -3.39 -12.85 18.80
C PRO A 137 -3.86 -12.05 20.01
N GLY A 138 -4.91 -11.26 19.81
CA GLY A 138 -5.52 -10.46 20.87
C GLY A 138 -5.78 -11.34 22.08
N MET A 139 -5.17 -10.95 23.20
CA MET A 139 -5.37 -11.51 24.53
C MET A 139 -6.87 -11.72 24.75
N ALA A 140 -7.26 -12.99 24.95
CA ALA A 140 -8.63 -13.38 25.21
C ALA A 140 -9.19 -12.57 26.39
N SER A 141 -10.30 -11.89 26.16
CA SER A 141 -11.04 -11.18 27.21
C SER A 141 -11.65 -12.21 28.15
N TYR A 142 -11.23 -12.20 29.42
CA TYR A 142 -11.84 -12.98 30.48
C TYR A 142 -13.23 -12.40 30.78
N THR A 143 -14.30 -13.12 30.43
CA THR A 143 -15.64 -12.77 30.90
C THR A 143 -15.77 -13.17 32.36
N THR A 144 -15.77 -12.19 33.27
CA THR A 144 -16.18 -12.39 34.67
C THR A 144 -17.69 -12.69 34.70
N THR A 145 -18.04 -13.92 35.07
CA THR A 145 -19.43 -14.30 35.40
C THR A 145 -19.87 -13.58 36.67
N THR A 146 -20.69 -12.54 36.54
CA THR A 146 -21.43 -11.97 37.68
C THR A 146 -22.66 -12.82 37.95
N THR A 147 -22.62 -13.57 39.06
CA THR A 147 -23.79 -14.21 39.67
C THR A 147 -24.73 -13.13 40.21
N THR A 148 -25.93 -13.01 39.64
CA THR A 148 -27.02 -12.19 40.19
C THR A 148 -28.21 -13.08 40.51
N THR A 149 -28.42 -13.25 41.82
CA THR A 149 -29.62 -13.81 42.44
C THR A 149 -30.62 -12.67 42.72
N MET A 150 -31.82 -12.70 42.12
CA MET A 150 -33.06 -12.11 42.68
C MET A 150 -34.24 -12.52 41.78
N THR A 151 -35.10 -13.43 42.24
CA THR A 151 -36.38 -13.16 42.95
C THR A 151 -37.53 -12.90 41.99
N ALA A 152 -38.44 -13.87 41.95
CA ALA A 152 -39.70 -13.88 41.22
C ALA A 152 -40.71 -12.84 41.75
N VAL A 153 -41.43 -12.18 40.85
CA VAL A 153 -42.81 -11.66 41.05
C VAL A 153 -43.55 -11.70 39.70
N ALA A 154 -44.85 -11.94 39.82
CA ALA A 154 -45.87 -12.33 38.86
C ALA A 154 -46.36 -11.27 37.85
N GLY A 155 -47.23 -11.72 36.92
CA GLY A 155 -48.16 -10.91 36.13
C GLY A 155 -48.05 -11.17 34.62
N ASP A 156 -48.80 -12.12 34.07
CA ASP A 156 -50.09 -11.93 33.39
C ASP A 156 -49.99 -11.23 32.01
N ALA A 157 -50.28 -11.98 30.95
CA ALA A 157 -50.94 -11.49 29.74
C ALA A 157 -51.23 -12.66 28.79
N THR A 158 -52.51 -13.01 28.78
CA THR A 158 -53.26 -13.81 27.80
C THR A 158 -52.95 -13.46 26.34
N THR A 159 -52.73 -14.52 25.57
CA THR A 159 -53.10 -14.81 24.17
C THR A 159 -53.22 -13.69 23.15
N ALA A 160 -52.42 -13.87 22.11
CA ALA A 160 -52.41 -13.15 20.84
C ALA A 160 -53.59 -13.52 19.90
N MET A 161 -53.97 -12.52 19.10
CA MET A 161 -54.14 -12.57 17.64
C MET A 161 -55.19 -13.50 16.99
N GLY A 162 -56.06 -12.88 16.17
CA GLY A 162 -56.78 -13.53 15.06
C GLY A 162 -58.04 -12.75 14.67
N SER A 163 -57.95 -11.66 13.90
CA SER A 163 -58.04 -11.59 12.42
C SER A 163 -59.37 -12.07 11.79
N ARG A 164 -60.04 -11.10 11.13
CA ARG A 164 -60.80 -11.17 9.86
C ARG A 164 -61.90 -12.23 9.69
N THR A 165 -63.15 -11.80 9.46
CA THR A 165 -63.85 -11.83 8.14
C THR A 165 -65.36 -11.55 8.28
N SER A 166 -65.89 -10.89 7.25
CA SER A 166 -67.30 -10.53 6.91
C SER A 166 -67.95 -9.36 7.64
#